data_AF-A0A9P0BBN6-F1
#
_entry.id   AF-A0A9P0BBN6-F1
#
_cell.length_a   1.000
_cell.length_b   1.000
_cell.length_c   1.000
_cell.angle_alpha   90.00
_cell.angle_beta   90.00
_cell.angle_gamma   90.00
#
_symmetry.space_group_name_H-M   'P 1'
#
loop_
_entity.id
_entity.type
_entity.pdbx_description
1 polymer ?
#
loop_
_entity_poly.entity_id
_entity_poly.type
_entity_poly.pdbx_seq_one_letter_code
_entity_poly.pdbx_strand_id
1 'polypeptide(L)'
;MSVMDEVEDIMCDQSILYAENYDTKKSYLIIPTTKLWVAVDLISRAIIPSFINAYYVYVRNQQTVVDGFRRQLLPAVVAFLANSVSRSLASVQRISIPLTLRALRNEEISASEMDAHGVFAEPEKCVECEVLREPRDGNIEADVIFIHGLHGGLDKTWKQGSWRNDDHKLTNQFPIQRQYSQDFYVPPKPSSLKRTLSQYYSKIPNKIARKDYEICMERSEELNALEEEMSENEFYSKCWPKDWLPKDCPNVRVIALNYSTDVLWRPLWIRKRNRTDMVERSREMIEELIRIGVGKNPIVWVGHSKGGLFIKQIMVNAWEGRDNSQDMFDLFAHSKAIMFYSVPHKGSSLADFTLPLLSRSVELLEIQRNCNFVLNLHEKFLEIYEKTANKPEVFSFIETSFTLMSFLYLKIVAYDSADPNIGIKCDVPLDHREICKPAGRDCFLYLELVKLIKKAINMDEETKNASF
;
A
#
# COMPACT_ATOMS: atom_id res chain seq x y z
N MET A 1 55.67 1.98 -78.45
CA MET A 1 56.50 2.33 -77.28
C MET A 1 55.66 1.97 -76.07
N SER A 2 55.88 0.78 -75.48
CA SER A 2 56.84 0.59 -74.37
C SER A 2 56.39 1.38 -73.14
N VAL A 3 56.10 0.86 -71.96
CA VAL A 3 56.31 -0.46 -71.32
C VAL A 3 55.75 -0.28 -69.89
N MET A 4 55.18 -1.35 -69.27
CA MET A 4 55.07 -1.62 -67.81
C MET A 4 54.30 -0.64 -66.91
N ASP A 5 53.59 -1.00 -65.85
CA ASP A 5 53.27 -2.26 -65.14
C ASP A 5 52.03 -1.92 -64.29
N GLU A 6 50.95 -2.71 -64.32
CA GLU A 6 50.59 -3.73 -63.31
C GLU A 6 50.29 -3.15 -61.90
N VAL A 7 49.23 -3.51 -61.16
CA VAL A 7 48.19 -4.54 -61.28
C VAL A 7 47.21 -4.32 -60.09
N GLU A 8 45.91 -4.56 -60.35
CA GLU A 8 44.84 -5.03 -59.43
C GLU A 8 44.43 -4.14 -58.22
N ASP A 9 43.15 -4.00 -57.82
CA ASP A 9 42.08 -5.01 -57.84
C ASP A 9 40.65 -4.42 -57.77
N ILE A 10 39.79 -5.01 -58.61
CA ILE A 10 38.43 -5.52 -58.38
C ILE A 10 37.29 -4.58 -57.92
N MET A 11 36.35 -4.38 -58.85
CA MET A 11 34.91 -4.21 -58.61
C MET A 11 34.14 -5.01 -59.69
N CYS A 12 33.43 -6.08 -59.33
CA CYS A 12 32.02 -6.32 -59.73
C CYS A 12 31.47 -7.68 -59.25
N ASP A 13 30.26 -7.57 -58.71
CA ASP A 13 29.08 -8.43 -58.85
C ASP A 13 28.95 -9.81 -58.18
N GLN A 14 28.22 -9.76 -57.07
CA GLN A 14 26.93 -10.42 -56.82
C GLN A 14 26.75 -11.91 -57.16
N SER A 15 26.66 -12.73 -56.10
CA SER A 15 25.55 -13.69 -55.93
C SER A 15 25.41 -14.17 -54.48
N ILE A 16 24.20 -13.92 -53.92
CA ILE A 16 23.38 -14.78 -53.05
C ILE A 16 23.98 -15.29 -51.72
N LEU A 17 23.34 -14.93 -50.58
CA LEU A 17 22.78 -15.86 -49.59
C LEU A 17 21.99 -15.12 -48.48
N TYR A 18 21.14 -15.89 -47.81
CA TYR A 18 19.92 -15.52 -47.08
C TYR A 18 20.08 -14.87 -45.68
N ALA A 19 18.95 -14.28 -45.25
CA ALA A 19 18.34 -14.32 -43.91
C ALA A 19 18.51 -13.09 -42.97
N GLU A 20 17.37 -12.46 -42.62
CA GLU A 20 16.79 -12.39 -41.26
C GLU A 20 16.00 -11.10 -40.98
N ASN A 21 14.74 -11.33 -40.62
CA ASN A 21 13.78 -10.61 -39.79
C ASN A 21 13.94 -9.10 -39.48
N TYR A 22 12.89 -8.38 -39.85
CA TYR A 22 12.56 -7.02 -39.45
C TYR A 22 12.24 -6.91 -37.95
N ASP A 23 12.99 -6.06 -37.24
CA ASP A 23 12.62 -5.56 -35.91
C ASP A 23 12.10 -4.12 -35.99
N THR A 24 11.01 -3.83 -35.28
CA THR A 24 10.28 -2.56 -35.35
C THR A 24 10.78 -1.60 -34.26
N LYS A 25 11.61 -0.63 -34.65
CA LYS A 25 12.18 0.39 -33.74
C LYS A 25 11.10 1.23 -33.05
N LYS A 26 11.04 1.15 -31.71
CA LYS A 26 10.39 2.15 -30.84
C LYS A 26 11.15 3.48 -30.90
N SER A 27 10.44 4.57 -31.18
CA SER A 27 10.96 5.94 -31.18
C SER A 27 11.05 6.49 -29.76
N TYR A 28 12.27 6.58 -29.21
CA TYR A 28 12.53 7.27 -27.94
C TYR A 28 12.71 8.78 -28.18
N LEU A 29 12.08 9.60 -27.33
CA LEU A 29 12.24 11.05 -27.37
C LEU A 29 13.53 11.43 -26.64
N ILE A 30 14.60 11.73 -27.38
CA ILE A 30 15.89 12.16 -26.81
C ILE A 30 15.81 13.66 -26.54
N ILE A 31 15.63 14.05 -25.27
CA ILE A 31 15.67 15.46 -24.85
C ILE A 31 17.13 15.82 -24.51
N PRO A 32 17.73 16.84 -25.16
CA PRO A 32 19.08 17.28 -24.84
C PRO A 32 19.20 17.70 -23.37
N THR A 33 20.27 17.26 -22.71
CA THR A 33 20.56 17.53 -21.28
C THR A 33 20.54 19.03 -20.95
N THR A 34 20.92 19.88 -21.89
CA THR A 34 20.87 21.35 -21.76
C THR A 34 19.45 21.89 -21.57
N LYS A 35 18.45 21.34 -22.26
CA LYS A 35 17.04 21.73 -22.09
C LYS A 35 16.44 21.23 -20.77
N LEU A 36 16.91 20.08 -20.28
CA LEU A 36 16.53 19.54 -18.98
C LEU A 36 17.03 20.44 -17.85
N TRP A 37 18.29 20.88 -17.91
CA TRP A 37 18.88 21.76 -16.89
C TRP A 37 18.23 23.14 -16.87
N VAL A 38 17.87 23.70 -18.02
CA VAL A 38 17.11 24.96 -18.09
C VAL A 38 15.71 24.80 -17.50
N ALA A 39 15.02 23.68 -17.75
CA ALA A 39 13.72 23.41 -17.15
C ALA A 39 13.82 23.24 -15.62
N VAL A 40 14.84 22.53 -15.13
CA VAL A 40 15.10 22.36 -13.70
C VAL A 40 15.44 23.69 -13.03
N ASP A 41 16.27 24.53 -13.65
CA ASP A 41 16.63 25.85 -13.11
C ASP A 41 15.41 26.79 -13.08
N LEU A 42 14.61 26.81 -14.14
CA LEU A 42 13.36 27.59 -14.22
C LEU A 42 12.35 27.17 -13.13
N ILE A 43 12.15 25.86 -12.94
CA ILE A 43 11.25 25.34 -11.90
C ILE A 43 11.79 25.70 -10.51
N SER A 44 13.10 25.53 -10.28
CA SER A 44 13.71 25.75 -8.97
C SER A 44 13.72 27.23 -8.55
N ARG A 45 13.86 28.15 -9.50
CA ARG A 45 13.96 29.59 -9.22
C ARG A 45 12.66 30.36 -9.35
N ALA A 46 11.76 29.96 -10.25
CA ALA A 46 10.51 30.69 -10.49
C ALA A 46 9.31 30.08 -9.76
N ILE A 47 9.24 28.75 -9.66
CA ILE A 47 8.04 28.04 -9.20
C ILE A 47 8.15 27.72 -7.71
N ILE A 48 9.27 27.12 -7.28
CA ILE A 48 9.44 26.67 -5.88
C ILE A 48 9.29 27.82 -4.85
N PRO A 49 9.89 29.01 -5.02
CA PRO A 49 9.74 30.10 -4.05
C PRO A 49 8.30 30.63 -3.97
N SER A 50 7.61 30.70 -5.10
CA SER A 50 6.21 31.13 -5.19
C SER A 50 5.26 30.14 -4.49
N PHE A 51 5.51 28.84 -4.65
CA PHE A 51 4.76 27.79 -3.96
C PHE A 51 5.06 27.73 -2.46
N ILE A 52 6.31 27.91 -2.05
CA ILE A 52 6.69 27.97 -0.62
C ILE A 52 6.05 29.20 0.03
N ASN A 53 6.02 30.35 -0.65
CA ASN A 53 5.41 31.56 -0.14
C ASN A 53 3.87 31.42 -0.06
N ALA A 54 3.23 30.83 -1.09
CA ALA A 54 1.81 30.50 -1.06
C ALA A 54 1.46 29.50 0.07
N TYR A 55 2.32 28.51 0.30
CA TYR A 55 2.21 27.55 1.40
C TYR A 55 2.37 28.23 2.77
N TYR A 56 3.34 29.14 2.93
CA TYR A 56 3.53 29.91 4.15
C TYR A 56 2.35 30.85 4.45
N VAL A 57 1.77 31.45 3.42
CA VAL A 57 0.56 32.29 3.54
C VAL A 57 -0.67 31.43 3.86
N TYR A 58 -0.78 30.22 3.28
CA TYR A 58 -1.85 29.24 3.56
C TYR A 58 -1.83 28.74 5.00
N VAL A 59 -0.65 28.46 5.55
CA VAL A 59 -0.49 27.99 6.94
C VAL A 59 -0.82 29.09 7.95
N ARG A 60 -0.66 30.37 7.59
CA ARG A 60 -0.85 31.50 8.53
C ARG A 60 -2.22 32.17 8.48
N ASN A 61 -2.93 32.12 7.34
CA ASN A 61 -4.26 32.74 7.17
C ASN A 61 -5.13 31.94 6.18
N GLN A 62 -5.74 30.85 6.67
CA GLN A 62 -6.52 29.91 5.85
C GLN A 62 -7.69 30.57 5.09
N GLN A 63 -8.37 31.55 5.68
CA GLN A 63 -9.53 32.21 5.05
C GLN A 63 -9.14 33.07 3.84
N THR A 64 -8.03 33.80 3.90
CA THR A 64 -7.60 34.69 2.81
C THR A 64 -7.12 33.93 1.57
N VAL A 65 -6.53 32.74 1.76
CA VAL A 65 -6.07 31.90 0.64
C VAL A 65 -7.23 31.18 -0.04
N VAL A 66 -8.22 30.71 0.72
CA VAL A 66 -9.45 30.13 0.15
C VAL A 66 -10.19 31.17 -0.68
N ASP A 67 -10.29 32.41 -0.20
CA ASP A 67 -10.91 33.51 -0.95
C ASP A 67 -10.08 33.95 -2.17
N GLY A 68 -8.75 33.98 -2.05
CA GLY A 68 -7.84 34.27 -3.17
C GLY A 68 -7.89 33.21 -4.27
N PHE A 69 -7.92 31.93 -3.90
CA PHE A 69 -8.04 30.82 -4.84
C PHE A 69 -9.40 30.85 -5.56
N ARG A 70 -10.48 31.10 -4.82
CA ARG A 70 -11.85 31.18 -5.33
C ARG A 70 -12.06 32.37 -6.26
N ARG A 71 -11.43 33.52 -5.99
CA ARG A 71 -11.65 34.77 -6.74
C ARG A 71 -10.64 35.03 -7.85
N GLN A 72 -9.42 34.48 -7.79
CA GLN A 72 -8.34 34.84 -8.73
C GLN A 72 -7.81 33.63 -9.53
N LEU A 73 -7.62 32.48 -8.89
CA LEU A 73 -6.92 31.35 -9.51
C LEU A 73 -7.89 30.41 -10.26
N LEU A 74 -9.06 30.15 -9.69
CA LEU A 74 -10.10 29.33 -10.33
C LEU A 74 -10.57 29.92 -11.68
N PRO A 75 -10.85 31.23 -11.82
CA PRO A 75 -11.24 31.80 -13.12
C PRO A 75 -10.10 31.76 -14.15
N ALA A 76 -8.85 31.92 -13.73
CA ALA A 76 -7.69 31.88 -14.61
C ALA A 76 -7.43 30.47 -15.16
N VAL A 77 -7.61 29.44 -14.33
CA VAL A 77 -7.51 28.04 -14.75
C VAL A 77 -8.64 27.66 -15.68
N VAL A 78 -9.88 28.10 -15.40
CA VAL A 78 -11.04 27.87 -16.28
C VAL A 78 -10.85 28.58 -17.62
N ALA A 79 -10.35 29.82 -17.63
CA ALA A 79 -10.06 30.57 -18.85
C ALA A 79 -8.91 29.94 -19.66
N PHE A 80 -7.87 29.45 -18.99
CA PHE A 80 -6.76 28.73 -19.64
C PHE A 80 -7.25 27.43 -20.30
N LEU A 81 -8.10 26.68 -19.60
CA LEU A 81 -8.69 25.45 -20.13
C LEU A 81 -9.65 25.75 -21.29
N ALA A 82 -10.50 26.78 -21.17
CA ALA A 82 -11.38 27.23 -22.25
C ALA A 82 -10.58 27.65 -23.50
N ASN A 83 -9.46 28.36 -23.33
CA ASN A 83 -8.58 28.74 -24.44
C ASN A 83 -7.82 27.55 -25.03
N SER A 84 -7.43 26.57 -24.22
CA SER A 84 -6.75 25.36 -24.70
C SER A 84 -7.65 24.45 -25.54
N VAL A 85 -8.96 24.49 -25.30
CA VAL A 85 -9.98 23.75 -26.06
C VAL A 85 -10.42 24.50 -27.33
N SER A 86 -10.41 25.84 -27.32
CA SER A 86 -11.01 26.63 -28.41
C SER A 86 -10.09 26.95 -29.61
N ARG A 87 -8.76 26.72 -29.54
CA ARG A 87 -7.78 27.01 -30.62
C ARG A 87 -8.12 28.24 -31.50
N SER A 88 -8.44 29.37 -30.88
CA SER A 88 -8.62 30.65 -31.58
C SER A 88 -8.14 31.80 -30.70
N LEU A 89 -7.21 32.60 -31.23
CA LEU A 89 -6.68 33.81 -30.59
C LEU A 89 -7.65 34.97 -30.85
N ALA A 90 -8.76 35.01 -30.11
CA ALA A 90 -9.54 36.23 -29.96
C ALA A 90 -9.67 36.56 -28.47
N SER A 91 -9.34 37.81 -28.13
CA SER A 91 -9.33 38.35 -26.76
C SER A 91 -10.69 38.20 -26.08
N VAL A 92 -10.77 37.33 -25.08
CA VAL A 92 -11.98 37.17 -24.24
C VAL A 92 -12.05 38.34 -23.26
N GLN A 93 -12.83 39.36 -23.60
CA GLN A 93 -13.35 40.33 -22.63
C GLN A 93 -14.29 39.62 -21.65
N ARG A 94 -14.13 39.95 -20.36
CA ARG A 94 -14.96 39.63 -19.17
C ARG A 94 -16.14 38.67 -19.40
N ILE A 95 -15.97 37.42 -18.97
CA ILE A 95 -17.09 36.53 -18.69
C ILE A 95 -17.46 36.67 -17.21
N SER A 96 -18.60 37.29 -16.94
CA SER A 96 -19.24 37.33 -15.62
C SER A 96 -20.14 36.09 -15.52
N ILE A 97 -19.84 35.16 -14.62
CA ILE A 97 -20.67 33.95 -14.43
C ILE A 97 -21.62 34.22 -13.25
N PRO A 98 -22.95 34.24 -13.43
CA PRO A 98 -23.87 34.28 -12.32
C PRO A 98 -23.96 32.89 -11.68
N LEU A 99 -23.55 32.80 -10.41
CA LEU A 99 -23.71 31.60 -9.58
C LEU A 99 -25.16 31.45 -9.13
N THR A 100 -26.01 30.88 -9.98
CA THR A 100 -27.27 30.26 -9.56
C THR A 100 -27.39 28.89 -10.22
N LEU A 101 -26.73 27.90 -9.62
CA LEU A 101 -26.89 26.50 -10.01
C LEU A 101 -28.16 25.98 -9.33
N ARG A 102 -29.30 26.25 -9.95
CA ARG A 102 -30.58 25.61 -9.62
C ARG A 102 -30.50 24.19 -10.17
N ALA A 103 -30.52 23.20 -9.27
CA ALA A 103 -30.59 21.79 -9.63
C ALA A 103 -31.89 21.55 -10.43
N LEU A 104 -31.75 21.37 -11.74
CA LEU A 104 -32.82 20.83 -12.58
C LEU A 104 -32.60 19.33 -12.71
N ARG A 105 -33.38 18.60 -11.92
CA ARG A 105 -33.73 17.20 -12.12
C ARG A 105 -34.51 17.12 -13.43
N ASN A 106 -33.87 16.67 -14.50
CA ASN A 106 -34.59 16.19 -15.68
C ASN A 106 -34.75 14.68 -15.54
N GLU A 107 -35.94 14.30 -15.09
CA GLU A 107 -36.60 13.10 -15.60
C GLU A 107 -36.87 13.29 -17.11
N GLU A 108 -36.95 12.17 -17.84
CA GLU A 108 -37.19 12.04 -19.28
C GLU A 108 -35.95 12.17 -20.19
N ILE A 109 -35.22 11.06 -20.33
CA ILE A 109 -34.62 10.68 -21.61
C ILE A 109 -35.27 9.36 -22.04
N SER A 110 -35.83 9.43 -23.23
CA SER A 110 -36.61 8.43 -23.95
C SER A 110 -35.92 7.08 -24.06
N ALA A 111 -36.72 6.03 -23.86
CA ALA A 111 -36.45 4.67 -24.30
C ALA A 111 -36.31 4.62 -25.82
N SER A 112 -35.08 4.69 -26.35
CA SER A 112 -34.73 4.24 -27.71
C SER A 112 -33.21 4.33 -27.92
N GLU A 113 -32.45 3.62 -27.09
CA GLU A 113 -31.07 3.18 -27.40
C GLU A 113 -30.75 2.03 -26.43
N MET A 114 -31.60 1.00 -26.47
CA MET A 114 -31.25 -0.34 -26.01
C MET A 114 -30.72 -1.11 -27.23
N ASP A 115 -29.68 -1.89 -26.96
CA ASP A 115 -29.11 -2.97 -27.78
C ASP A 115 -27.95 -2.61 -28.72
N ALA A 116 -26.74 -2.63 -28.14
CA ALA A 116 -25.73 -3.61 -28.52
C ALA A 116 -24.59 -3.63 -27.46
N HIS A 117 -24.39 -4.79 -26.80
CA HIS A 117 -23.40 -5.08 -25.74
C HIS A 117 -23.83 -4.85 -24.27
N GLY A 118 -25.07 -5.22 -23.94
CA GLY A 118 -25.49 -5.50 -22.57
C GLY A 118 -25.24 -6.97 -22.19
N VAL A 119 -23.98 -7.37 -22.03
CA VAL A 119 -23.66 -8.49 -21.13
C VAL A 119 -23.50 -7.85 -19.76
N PHE A 120 -24.33 -8.23 -18.79
CA PHE A 120 -24.03 -7.97 -17.38
C PHE A 120 -22.74 -8.70 -17.05
N ALA A 121 -21.60 -8.06 -17.32
CA ALA A 121 -20.31 -8.63 -17.03
C ALA A 121 -20.21 -8.80 -15.51
N GLU A 122 -20.13 -10.05 -15.06
CA GLU A 122 -19.88 -10.37 -13.66
C GLU A 122 -18.68 -9.55 -13.17
N PRO A 123 -18.74 -9.04 -11.92
CA PRO A 123 -17.63 -8.28 -11.38
C PRO A 123 -16.36 -9.12 -11.42
N GLU A 124 -15.24 -8.50 -11.75
CA GLU A 124 -13.95 -9.16 -11.85
C GLU A 124 -13.60 -9.81 -10.50
N LYS A 125 -13.27 -11.11 -10.48
CA LYS A 125 -12.80 -11.79 -9.26
C LYS A 125 -11.56 -11.08 -8.73
N CYS A 126 -11.60 -10.68 -7.47
CA CYS A 126 -10.63 -9.75 -6.91
C CYS A 126 -9.71 -10.37 -5.88
N VAL A 127 -9.82 -11.68 -5.64
CA VAL A 127 -9.10 -12.40 -4.58
C VAL A 127 -8.32 -13.57 -5.15
N GLU A 128 -7.09 -13.71 -4.66
CA GLU A 128 -6.18 -14.81 -4.96
C GLU A 128 -5.63 -15.37 -3.64
N CYS A 129 -5.76 -16.68 -3.47
CA CYS A 129 -5.25 -17.40 -2.30
C CYS A 129 -3.99 -18.16 -2.70
N GLU A 130 -2.85 -17.82 -2.08
CA GLU A 130 -1.56 -18.46 -2.34
C GLU A 130 -1.09 -19.19 -1.09
N VAL A 131 -0.88 -20.50 -1.19
CA VAL A 131 -0.23 -21.29 -0.15
C VAL A 131 1.28 -21.13 -0.29
N LEU A 132 1.88 -20.28 0.54
CA LEU A 132 3.32 -19.97 0.49
C LEU A 132 4.18 -21.15 0.95
N ARG A 133 3.67 -21.92 1.91
CA ARG A 133 4.33 -23.09 2.48
C ARG A 133 3.32 -24.07 3.06
N GLU A 134 3.53 -25.35 2.77
CA GLU A 134 2.93 -26.46 3.52
C GLU A 134 4.00 -27.21 4.37
N PRO A 135 3.57 -27.84 5.49
CA PRO A 135 4.39 -28.79 6.24
C PRO A 135 4.84 -29.96 5.37
N ARG A 136 6.07 -30.47 5.60
CA ARG A 136 6.66 -31.54 4.77
C ARG A 136 5.88 -32.85 4.86
N ASP A 137 5.37 -33.16 6.04
CA ASP A 137 4.70 -34.43 6.33
C ASP A 137 3.18 -34.34 6.09
N GLY A 138 2.68 -33.22 5.58
CA GLY A 138 1.25 -32.96 5.37
C GLY A 138 0.44 -32.74 6.65
N ASN A 139 1.03 -32.99 7.83
CA ASN A 139 0.41 -32.71 9.11
C ASN A 139 0.46 -31.21 9.43
N ILE A 140 -0.69 -30.57 9.45
CA ILE A 140 -0.84 -29.13 9.70
C ILE A 140 -1.26 -28.94 11.16
N GLU A 141 -0.40 -28.31 11.97
CA GLU A 141 -0.72 -27.95 13.36
C GLU A 141 -1.49 -26.63 13.45
N ALA A 142 -1.26 -25.69 12.51
CA ALA A 142 -1.98 -24.43 12.43
C ALA A 142 -1.94 -23.83 11.01
N ASP A 143 -2.97 -23.06 10.70
CA ASP A 143 -3.04 -22.21 9.51
C ASP A 143 -2.69 -20.76 9.87
N VAL A 144 -1.63 -20.20 9.26
CA VAL A 144 -1.23 -18.79 9.46
C VAL A 144 -1.53 -18.01 8.20
N ILE A 145 -2.53 -17.12 8.27
CA ILE A 145 -3.12 -16.46 7.11
C ILE A 145 -2.77 -14.97 7.11
N PHE A 146 -2.09 -14.52 6.06
CA PHE A 146 -1.63 -13.14 5.89
C PHE A 146 -2.52 -12.38 4.90
N ILE A 147 -2.99 -11.19 5.30
CA ILE A 147 -3.78 -10.29 4.46
C ILE A 147 -3.12 -8.91 4.41
N HIS A 148 -2.68 -8.49 3.23
CA HIS A 148 -1.93 -7.25 3.04
C HIS A 148 -2.82 -5.99 3.09
N GLY A 149 -2.19 -4.81 3.17
CA GLY A 149 -2.87 -3.50 3.09
C GLY A 149 -3.04 -2.96 1.67
N LEU A 150 -3.46 -1.70 1.55
CA LEU A 150 -3.56 -1.00 0.25
C LEU A 150 -2.20 -0.89 -0.45
N HIS A 151 -2.17 -1.10 -1.77
CA HIS A 151 -0.95 -1.11 -2.60
C HIS A 151 0.09 -2.14 -2.15
N GLY A 152 -0.32 -3.05 -1.29
CA GLY A 152 0.49 -4.14 -0.77
C GLY A 152 0.64 -5.27 -1.78
N GLY A 153 0.92 -6.44 -1.21
CA GLY A 153 1.27 -7.66 -1.90
C GLY A 153 2.36 -8.39 -1.12
N LEU A 154 2.61 -9.64 -1.49
CA LEU A 154 3.62 -10.48 -0.82
C LEU A 154 5.00 -9.85 -0.80
N ASP A 155 5.41 -9.29 -1.92
CA ASP A 155 6.72 -8.67 -2.16
C ASP A 155 6.86 -7.26 -1.53
N LYS A 156 5.74 -6.61 -1.18
CA LYS A 156 5.73 -5.23 -0.69
C LYS A 156 5.44 -5.12 0.80
N THR A 157 4.44 -5.85 1.28
CA THR A 157 3.99 -5.81 2.67
C THR A 157 4.80 -6.77 3.53
N TRP A 158 5.09 -7.97 3.01
CA TRP A 158 5.66 -9.07 3.78
C TRP A 158 7.14 -9.34 3.49
N LYS A 159 7.88 -8.31 3.07
CA LYS A 159 9.34 -8.39 2.90
C LYS A 159 10.08 -8.04 4.19
N GLN A 160 11.33 -8.48 4.31
CA GLN A 160 12.18 -8.10 5.44
C GLN A 160 12.40 -6.58 5.49
N GLY A 161 12.35 -6.02 6.69
CA GLY A 161 12.65 -4.61 6.92
C GLY A 161 14.15 -4.36 6.77
N SER A 162 14.54 -3.38 5.95
CA SER A 162 15.96 -3.00 5.77
C SER A 162 16.48 -2.11 6.90
N TRP A 163 15.67 -1.87 7.92
CA TRP A 163 15.96 -0.93 8.98
C TRP A 163 17.00 -1.43 10.01
N ARG A 164 17.62 -2.60 9.80
CA ARG A 164 18.71 -3.06 10.67
C ARG A 164 20.08 -2.49 10.31
N ASN A 165 20.26 -2.12 9.05
CA ASN A 165 21.56 -1.75 8.49
C ASN A 165 21.91 -0.28 8.75
N ASP A 166 20.96 0.49 9.26
CA ASP A 166 21.15 1.88 9.66
C ASP A 166 21.09 2.00 11.19
N ASP A 167 21.47 3.17 11.70
CA ASP A 167 21.34 3.65 13.09
C ASP A 167 19.86 3.78 13.54
N HIS A 168 19.03 2.85 13.09
CA HIS A 168 17.59 2.95 12.99
C HIS A 168 16.91 2.91 14.34
N LYS A 169 15.70 3.48 14.38
CA LYS A 169 14.93 3.73 15.60
C LYS A 169 14.82 2.50 16.51
N LEU A 170 14.67 1.30 15.96
CA LEU A 170 14.42 0.08 16.74
C LEU A 170 15.65 -0.75 17.13
N THR A 171 16.86 -0.39 16.69
CA THR A 171 18.05 -1.18 17.02
C THR A 171 18.27 -1.17 18.54
N ASN A 172 18.29 -2.36 19.16
CA ASN A 172 18.41 -2.57 20.61
C ASN A 172 17.24 -2.05 21.45
N GLN A 173 16.07 -1.83 20.85
CA GLN A 173 14.86 -1.45 21.58
C GLN A 173 13.93 -2.63 21.74
N PHE A 174 13.34 -2.77 22.93
CA PHE A 174 12.38 -3.81 23.26
C PHE A 174 11.08 -3.18 23.75
N PRO A 175 9.93 -3.83 23.49
CA PRO A 175 8.66 -3.39 24.05
C PRO A 175 8.70 -3.45 25.58
N ILE A 176 8.22 -2.37 26.23
CA ILE A 176 8.13 -2.25 27.68
C ILE A 176 6.65 -2.26 28.06
N GLN A 177 6.28 -3.04 29.08
CA GLN A 177 4.91 -3.08 29.60
C GLN A 177 4.57 -1.75 30.28
N ARG A 178 3.38 -1.21 30.00
CA ARG A 178 2.86 -0.04 30.70
C ARG A 178 2.44 -0.43 32.11
N GLN A 179 2.75 0.40 33.11
CA GLN A 179 2.55 0.06 34.53
C GLN A 179 1.08 -0.27 34.91
N TYR A 180 0.10 0.18 34.12
CA TYR A 180 -1.33 0.08 34.43
C TYR A 180 -2.16 -0.62 33.37
N SER A 181 -1.54 -1.12 32.29
CA SER A 181 -2.23 -1.91 31.27
C SER A 181 -1.36 -3.07 30.81
N GLN A 182 -1.99 -4.11 30.25
CA GLN A 182 -1.23 -5.18 29.57
C GLN A 182 -0.61 -4.70 28.25
N ASP A 183 -0.76 -3.41 27.93
CA ASP A 183 -0.21 -2.81 26.72
C ASP A 183 1.31 -2.63 26.83
N PHE A 184 1.96 -2.72 25.68
CA PHE A 184 3.37 -2.48 25.51
C PHE A 184 3.63 -1.16 24.76
N TYR A 185 4.79 -0.57 24.98
CA TYR A 185 5.28 0.57 24.23
C TYR A 185 6.77 0.40 23.97
N VAL A 186 7.20 0.67 22.74
CA VAL A 186 8.63 0.73 22.41
C VAL A 186 9.07 2.19 22.51
N PRO A 187 9.93 2.54 23.48
CA PRO A 187 10.37 3.92 23.67
C PRO A 187 11.13 4.44 22.47
N PRO A 188 10.94 5.70 22.06
CA PRO A 188 11.73 6.26 20.99
C PRO A 188 13.18 6.38 21.49
N LYS A 189 14.16 6.24 20.59
CA LYS A 189 15.56 6.44 20.97
C LYS A 189 15.69 7.83 21.64
N PRO A 190 16.34 7.93 22.82
CA PRO A 190 16.54 9.21 23.48
C PRO A 190 17.38 10.11 22.57
N SER A 191 16.74 11.07 21.90
CA SER A 191 17.44 12.12 21.20
C SER A 191 17.69 13.26 22.18
N SER A 192 18.94 13.73 22.28
CA SER A 192 19.24 14.95 23.04
C SER A 192 18.34 16.09 22.52
N LEU A 193 17.67 16.83 23.39
CA LEU A 193 16.71 17.91 23.04
C LEU A 193 17.23 18.92 22.00
N LYS A 194 18.56 19.09 21.91
CA LYS A 194 19.21 19.93 20.88
C LYS A 194 19.00 19.42 19.44
N ARG A 195 18.67 18.14 19.25
CA ARG A 195 18.58 17.48 17.93
C ARG A 195 17.15 17.38 17.39
N THR A 196 16.12 17.55 18.23
CA THR A 196 14.71 17.36 17.84
C THR A 196 14.20 18.51 16.96
N LEU A 197 14.54 19.76 17.27
CA LEU A 197 14.24 20.89 16.36
C LEU A 197 15.14 20.88 15.12
N SER A 198 16.41 20.48 15.28
CA SER A 198 17.35 20.34 14.17
C SER A 198 16.89 19.29 13.15
N GLN A 199 16.39 18.11 13.55
CA GLN A 199 15.96 17.08 12.59
C GLN A 199 14.76 17.49 11.72
N TYR A 200 13.89 18.36 12.22
CA TYR A 200 12.77 18.90 11.44
C TYR A 200 13.19 20.04 10.49
N TYR A 201 14.24 20.82 10.84
CA TYR A 201 14.67 21.99 10.05
C TYR A 201 16.00 21.83 9.30
N SER A 202 16.83 20.83 9.58
CA SER A 202 18.17 20.64 8.98
C SER A 202 18.15 19.79 7.70
N LYS A 203 16.97 19.40 7.21
CA LYS A 203 16.79 18.87 5.84
C LYS A 203 16.59 19.97 4.79
N ILE A 204 16.98 21.21 5.10
CA ILE A 204 17.27 22.19 4.05
C ILE A 204 18.71 21.92 3.61
N PRO A 205 18.97 21.47 2.37
CA PRO A 205 20.33 21.19 1.94
C PRO A 205 21.14 22.50 1.94
N ASN A 206 22.14 22.57 2.81
CA ASN A 206 23.19 23.58 2.66
C ASN A 206 23.86 23.34 1.30
N LYS A 207 23.83 24.37 0.45
CA LYS A 207 24.53 24.40 -0.85
C LYS A 207 25.99 24.01 -0.64
N ILE A 208 26.37 22.82 -1.06
CA ILE A 208 27.76 22.47 -1.30
C ILE A 208 28.10 22.95 -2.72
N ALA A 209 29.02 23.90 -2.82
CA ALA A 209 29.55 24.37 -4.09
C ALA A 209 30.27 23.21 -4.79
N ARG A 210 29.77 22.81 -5.96
CA ARG A 210 30.48 21.89 -6.85
C ARG A 210 31.67 22.63 -7.44
N LYS A 211 32.87 22.10 -7.19
CA LYS A 211 34.08 22.41 -7.94
C LYS A 211 34.27 21.30 -8.98
N ASP A 212 34.18 21.73 -10.23
CA ASP A 212 34.75 21.21 -11.48
C ASP A 212 34.59 19.73 -11.89
N TYR A 213 33.87 19.59 -13.01
CA TYR A 213 34.04 18.68 -14.14
C TYR A 213 35.12 17.59 -14.03
N GLU A 214 34.72 16.32 -14.08
CA GLU A 214 35.05 15.43 -15.20
C GLU A 214 34.37 14.04 -15.08
N ILE A 215 34.08 13.48 -16.25
CA ILE A 215 33.62 12.12 -16.58
C ILE A 215 32.09 11.89 -16.58
N CYS A 216 31.66 11.62 -17.81
CA CYS A 216 30.32 11.33 -18.29
C CYS A 216 30.22 9.82 -18.56
N MET A 217 29.02 9.27 -18.40
CA MET A 217 28.55 7.96 -18.89
C MET A 217 29.29 6.70 -18.42
N GLU A 218 28.66 6.00 -17.48
CA GLU A 218 28.21 4.60 -17.60
C GLU A 218 27.27 4.34 -16.42
N ARG A 219 25.96 4.25 -16.68
CA ARG A 219 24.95 3.99 -15.64
C ARG A 219 23.84 3.15 -16.23
N SER A 220 24.15 1.88 -16.47
CA SER A 220 23.16 0.85 -16.74
C SER A 220 23.60 -0.55 -16.29
N GLU A 221 24.88 -0.78 -16.02
CA GLU A 221 25.36 -2.08 -15.56
C GLU A 221 25.73 -2.09 -14.07
N GLU A 222 26.34 -1.03 -13.52
CA GLU A 222 26.67 -0.95 -12.09
C GLU A 222 25.44 -0.98 -11.17
N LEU A 223 24.29 -0.43 -11.58
CA LEU A 223 23.06 -0.48 -10.75
C LEU A 223 22.40 -1.87 -10.76
N ASN A 224 22.50 -2.60 -11.88
CA ASN A 224 22.03 -3.98 -11.95
C ASN A 224 23.01 -4.92 -11.22
N ALA A 225 24.32 -4.68 -11.33
CA ALA A 225 25.34 -5.38 -10.58
C ALA A 225 25.26 -5.10 -9.06
N LEU A 226 24.87 -3.90 -8.64
CA LEU A 226 24.61 -3.58 -7.23
C LEU A 226 23.30 -4.19 -6.71
N GLU A 227 22.27 -4.33 -7.56
CA GLU A 227 21.06 -5.11 -7.21
C GLU A 227 21.33 -6.62 -7.18
N GLU A 228 22.23 -7.13 -8.03
CA GLU A 228 22.69 -8.51 -8.04
C GLU A 228 23.66 -8.81 -6.88
N GLU A 229 24.59 -7.93 -6.54
CA GLU A 229 25.46 -8.03 -5.34
C GLU A 229 24.66 -7.92 -4.03
N MET A 230 23.59 -7.11 -4.00
CA MET A 230 22.65 -7.11 -2.87
C MET A 230 21.78 -8.37 -2.80
N SER A 231 21.66 -9.13 -3.90
CA SER A 231 20.96 -10.42 -3.96
C SER A 231 21.82 -11.59 -3.44
N GLU A 232 23.13 -11.39 -3.32
CA GLU A 232 24.06 -12.36 -2.71
C GLU A 232 24.17 -12.23 -1.18
N ASN A 233 23.36 -11.38 -0.55
CA ASN A 233 23.22 -11.44 0.91
C ASN A 233 22.32 -12.63 1.25
N GLU A 234 22.93 -13.80 1.50
CA GLU A 234 22.31 -15.09 1.90
C GLU A 234 21.28 -14.98 3.07
N PHE A 235 21.18 -13.80 3.70
CA PHE A 235 20.36 -13.50 4.85
C PHE A 235 19.13 -12.60 4.59
N TYR A 236 18.94 -12.03 3.38
CA TYR A 236 17.77 -11.20 3.09
C TYR A 236 16.56 -12.03 2.63
N SER A 237 15.40 -11.78 3.24
CA SER A 237 14.14 -12.42 2.87
C SER A 237 13.23 -11.49 2.06
N LYS A 238 12.89 -11.93 0.84
CA LYS A 238 11.90 -11.27 -0.02
C LYS A 238 10.47 -11.48 0.49
N CYS A 239 10.21 -12.58 1.19
CA CYS A 239 8.93 -12.90 1.82
C CYS A 239 9.18 -13.57 3.18
N TRP A 240 9.26 -12.77 4.24
CA TRP A 240 9.64 -13.27 5.56
C TRP A 240 8.66 -14.31 6.13
N PRO A 241 7.33 -14.27 5.88
CA PRO A 241 6.43 -15.32 6.35
C PRO A 241 6.79 -16.68 5.75
N LYS A 242 7.11 -16.71 4.47
CA LYS A 242 7.50 -17.93 3.75
C LYS A 242 8.86 -18.45 4.20
N ASP A 243 9.82 -17.55 4.39
CA ASP A 243 11.22 -17.94 4.62
C ASP A 243 11.54 -18.24 6.10
N TRP A 244 10.81 -17.61 7.04
CA TRP A 244 11.14 -17.67 8.46
C TRP A 244 10.19 -18.54 9.27
N LEU A 245 8.85 -18.41 9.11
CA LEU A 245 7.90 -19.20 9.91
C LEU A 245 8.17 -20.70 9.87
N PRO A 246 8.49 -21.33 8.73
CA PRO A 246 8.73 -22.77 8.68
C PRO A 246 10.00 -23.22 9.43
N LYS A 247 10.89 -22.28 9.79
CA LYS A 247 12.09 -22.56 10.58
C LYS A 247 11.78 -22.57 12.09
N ASP A 248 10.85 -21.73 12.53
CA ASP A 248 10.51 -21.55 13.96
C ASP A 248 9.23 -22.29 14.38
N CYS A 249 8.34 -22.56 13.44
CA CYS A 249 7.10 -23.33 13.56
C CYS A 249 6.98 -24.28 12.34
N PRO A 250 7.63 -25.45 12.34
CA PRO A 250 7.81 -26.28 11.14
C PRO A 250 6.53 -26.89 10.56
N ASN A 251 5.50 -27.08 11.39
CA ASN A 251 4.26 -27.76 11.03
C ASN A 251 3.09 -26.79 10.76
N VAL A 252 3.37 -25.50 10.55
CA VAL A 252 2.34 -24.53 10.16
C VAL A 252 2.23 -24.42 8.66
N ARG A 253 1.00 -24.30 8.17
CA ARG A 253 0.73 -23.90 6.78
C ARG A 253 0.66 -22.38 6.71
N VAL A 254 1.42 -21.79 5.79
CA VAL A 254 1.48 -20.33 5.61
C VAL A 254 0.73 -19.96 4.35
N ILE A 255 -0.28 -19.11 4.49
CA ILE A 255 -1.20 -18.72 3.42
C ILE A 255 -1.18 -17.20 3.27
N ALA A 256 -1.22 -16.71 2.04
CA ALA A 256 -1.45 -15.32 1.74
C ALA A 256 -2.76 -15.15 0.96
N LEU A 257 -3.65 -14.32 1.51
CA LEU A 257 -4.84 -13.85 0.80
C LEU A 257 -4.52 -12.50 0.17
N ASN A 258 -4.29 -12.53 -1.13
CA ASN A 258 -4.09 -11.35 -1.95
C ASN A 258 -5.43 -10.84 -2.46
N TYR A 259 -5.54 -9.52 -2.59
CA TYR A 259 -6.71 -8.92 -3.22
C TYR A 259 -6.34 -7.70 -4.05
N SER A 260 -7.14 -7.44 -5.09
CA SER A 260 -6.88 -6.33 -6.00
C SER A 260 -7.04 -4.98 -5.30
N THR A 261 -6.00 -4.13 -5.36
CA THR A 261 -6.05 -2.75 -4.83
C THR A 261 -5.93 -1.76 -5.99
N ASP A 262 -6.86 -0.81 -6.15
CA ASP A 262 -6.68 0.28 -7.10
C ASP A 262 -5.62 1.28 -6.63
N VAL A 263 -5.00 1.95 -7.60
CA VAL A 263 -4.15 3.12 -7.38
C VAL A 263 -4.89 4.20 -6.58
N LEU A 264 -4.24 4.77 -5.56
CA LEU A 264 -4.84 5.83 -4.71
C LEU A 264 -5.26 7.06 -5.52
N TRP A 265 -4.65 7.25 -6.69
CA TRP A 265 -4.94 8.33 -7.61
C TRP A 265 -5.52 7.78 -8.91
N ARG A 266 -6.63 8.34 -9.38
CA ARG A 266 -7.26 7.94 -10.64
C ARG A 266 -7.55 9.18 -11.49
N PRO A 267 -6.87 9.36 -12.64
CA PRO A 267 -7.16 10.44 -13.56
C PRO A 267 -8.61 10.45 -14.02
N LEU A 268 -9.13 11.62 -14.39
CA LEU A 268 -10.55 11.82 -14.70
C LEU A 268 -11.07 10.94 -15.83
N TRP A 269 -10.18 10.56 -16.75
CA TRP A 269 -10.45 9.79 -17.96
C TRP A 269 -10.35 8.27 -17.77
N ILE A 270 -9.95 7.75 -16.60
CA ILE A 270 -9.88 6.31 -16.33
C ILE A 270 -11.19 5.83 -15.70
N ARG A 271 -11.94 4.97 -16.40
CA ARG A 271 -13.20 4.38 -15.92
C ARG A 271 -12.99 3.56 -14.64
N LYS A 272 -14.00 3.53 -13.77
CA LYS A 272 -14.02 2.70 -12.56
C LYS A 272 -14.11 1.24 -12.99
N ARG A 273 -13.24 0.38 -12.43
CA ARG A 273 -13.33 -1.07 -12.63
C ARG A 273 -14.59 -1.58 -11.94
N ASN A 274 -15.30 -2.52 -12.58
CA ASN A 274 -16.46 -3.17 -11.99
C ASN A 274 -15.97 -4.29 -11.05
N ARG A 275 -15.80 -3.95 -9.78
CA ARG A 275 -15.25 -4.85 -8.76
C ARG A 275 -16.21 -5.03 -7.62
N THR A 276 -16.12 -6.20 -6.98
CA THR A 276 -16.82 -6.53 -5.74
C THR A 276 -16.38 -5.60 -4.60
N ASP A 277 -17.33 -5.32 -3.69
CA ASP A 277 -17.08 -4.54 -2.48
C ASP A 277 -16.36 -5.38 -1.41
N MET A 278 -16.05 -4.78 -0.25
CA MET A 278 -15.32 -5.48 0.81
C MET A 278 -16.09 -6.71 1.36
N VAL A 279 -17.42 -6.65 1.40
CA VAL A 279 -18.25 -7.74 1.90
C VAL A 279 -18.19 -8.91 0.94
N GLU A 280 -18.36 -8.66 -0.35
CA GLU A 280 -18.35 -9.72 -1.36
C GLU A 280 -16.95 -10.32 -1.54
N ARG A 281 -15.89 -9.49 -1.55
CA ARG A 281 -14.51 -10.00 -1.55
C ARG A 281 -14.18 -10.84 -0.32
N SER A 282 -14.73 -10.50 0.84
CA SER A 282 -14.52 -11.34 2.02
C SER A 282 -15.21 -12.71 1.88
N ARG A 283 -16.31 -12.82 1.13
CA ARG A 283 -16.91 -14.11 0.76
C ARG A 283 -16.01 -14.87 -0.22
N GLU A 284 -15.49 -14.20 -1.25
CA GLU A 284 -14.50 -14.80 -2.17
C GLU A 284 -13.27 -15.34 -1.40
N MET A 285 -12.76 -14.59 -0.41
CA MET A 285 -11.66 -15.03 0.47
C MET A 285 -12.01 -16.28 1.25
N ILE A 286 -13.20 -16.31 1.86
CA ILE A 286 -13.69 -17.46 2.62
C ILE A 286 -13.79 -18.71 1.74
N GLU A 287 -14.37 -18.57 0.54
CA GLU A 287 -14.51 -19.67 -0.41
C GLU A 287 -13.16 -20.26 -0.80
N GLU A 288 -12.16 -19.41 -1.09
CA GLU A 288 -10.81 -19.88 -1.42
C GLU A 288 -10.12 -20.57 -0.23
N LEU A 289 -10.33 -20.09 1.00
CA LEU A 289 -9.80 -20.73 2.21
C LEU A 289 -10.41 -22.12 2.44
N ILE A 290 -11.73 -22.24 2.32
CA ILE A 290 -12.45 -23.52 2.47
C ILE A 290 -12.02 -24.49 1.38
N ARG A 291 -11.83 -24.01 0.15
CA ARG A 291 -11.38 -24.82 -0.98
C ARG A 291 -10.04 -25.50 -0.71
N ILE A 292 -9.12 -24.84 -0.01
CA ILE A 292 -7.82 -25.43 0.39
C ILE A 292 -7.90 -26.15 1.76
N GLY A 293 -9.09 -26.29 2.34
CA GLY A 293 -9.32 -27.06 3.57
C GLY A 293 -8.91 -26.34 4.86
N VAL A 294 -8.89 -25.00 4.87
CA VAL A 294 -8.78 -24.22 6.11
C VAL A 294 -10.05 -24.37 6.94
N GLY A 295 -9.92 -24.34 8.27
CA GLY A 295 -11.03 -24.56 9.21
C GLY A 295 -10.96 -25.89 9.95
N LYS A 296 -9.92 -26.70 9.73
CA LYS A 296 -9.71 -27.98 10.45
C LYS A 296 -8.66 -27.91 11.56
N ASN A 297 -7.84 -26.86 11.52
CA ASN A 297 -6.72 -26.61 12.42
C ASN A 297 -6.85 -25.19 12.96
N PRO A 298 -6.24 -24.87 14.12
CA PRO A 298 -6.26 -23.53 14.67
C PRO A 298 -5.69 -22.50 13.68
N ILE A 299 -6.41 -21.41 13.53
CA ILE A 299 -6.14 -20.35 12.56
C ILE A 299 -5.58 -19.13 13.30
N VAL A 300 -4.46 -18.62 12.78
CA VAL A 300 -3.81 -17.38 13.21
C VAL A 300 -3.88 -16.37 12.06
N TRP A 301 -4.64 -15.30 12.27
CA TRP A 301 -4.83 -14.26 11.27
C TRP A 301 -3.80 -13.15 11.44
N VAL A 302 -3.20 -12.68 10.35
CA VAL A 302 -2.24 -11.58 10.34
C VAL A 302 -2.65 -10.54 9.31
N GLY A 303 -3.07 -9.37 9.78
CA GLY A 303 -3.61 -8.32 8.93
C GLY A 303 -2.85 -7.02 9.04
N HIS A 304 -2.44 -6.46 7.90
CA HIS A 304 -1.87 -5.11 7.85
C HIS A 304 -2.87 -4.11 7.28
N SER A 305 -3.05 -2.96 7.94
CA SER A 305 -3.88 -1.87 7.43
C SER A 305 -5.28 -2.35 7.04
N LYS A 306 -5.74 -2.11 5.81
CA LYS A 306 -7.03 -2.61 5.29
C LYS A 306 -7.16 -4.14 5.36
N GLY A 307 -6.08 -4.91 5.30
CA GLY A 307 -6.12 -6.37 5.48
C GLY A 307 -6.68 -6.79 6.83
N GLY A 308 -6.48 -6.00 7.88
CA GLY A 308 -7.12 -6.25 9.17
C GLY A 308 -8.63 -6.01 9.19
N LEU A 309 -9.14 -5.13 8.32
CA LEU A 309 -10.59 -4.95 8.14
C LEU A 309 -11.21 -6.15 7.41
N PHE A 310 -10.48 -6.75 6.46
CA PHE A 310 -10.90 -8.00 5.84
C PHE A 310 -10.97 -9.14 6.85
N ILE A 311 -10.02 -9.28 7.78
CA ILE A 311 -10.11 -10.27 8.86
C ILE A 311 -11.41 -10.07 9.65
N LYS A 312 -11.73 -8.83 10.06
CA LYS A 312 -12.99 -8.55 10.77
C LYS A 312 -14.21 -8.94 9.95
N GLN A 313 -14.23 -8.60 8.66
CA GLN A 313 -15.36 -8.92 7.78
C GLN A 313 -15.51 -10.44 7.56
N ILE A 314 -14.39 -11.16 7.42
CA ILE A 314 -14.37 -12.63 7.34
C ILE A 314 -14.98 -13.22 8.61
N MET A 315 -14.56 -12.77 9.80
CA MET A 315 -15.10 -13.24 11.08
C MET A 315 -16.60 -12.96 11.21
N VAL A 316 -17.05 -11.78 10.78
CA VAL A 316 -18.48 -11.43 10.78
C VAL A 316 -19.27 -12.33 9.83
N ASN A 317 -18.80 -12.52 8.60
CA ASN A 317 -19.48 -13.38 7.61
C ASN A 317 -19.52 -14.84 8.07
N ALA A 318 -18.41 -15.36 8.58
CA ALA A 318 -18.33 -16.73 9.10
C ALA A 318 -19.28 -16.93 10.28
N TRP A 319 -19.36 -15.96 11.19
CA TRP A 319 -20.33 -15.98 12.28
C TRP A 319 -21.78 -15.92 11.78
N GLU A 320 -22.12 -14.98 10.89
CA GLU A 320 -23.48 -14.84 10.36
C GLU A 320 -23.91 -16.07 9.53
N GLY A 321 -22.97 -16.74 8.86
CA GLY A 321 -23.20 -17.94 8.06
C GLY A 321 -23.11 -19.28 8.81
N ARG A 322 -22.73 -19.27 10.09
CA ARG A 322 -22.41 -20.48 10.88
C ARG A 322 -23.56 -21.50 10.97
N ASP A 323 -24.81 -21.03 10.96
CA ASP A 323 -25.99 -21.89 11.07
C ASP A 323 -26.35 -22.54 9.70
N ASN A 324 -25.79 -22.02 8.60
CA ASN A 324 -26.08 -22.46 7.23
C ASN A 324 -24.98 -23.36 6.64
N SER A 325 -23.76 -23.29 7.14
CA SER A 325 -22.60 -24.02 6.61
C SER A 325 -21.66 -24.40 7.74
N GLN A 326 -21.38 -25.70 7.85
CA GLN A 326 -20.41 -26.23 8.82
C GLN A 326 -19.02 -25.63 8.58
N ASP A 327 -18.61 -25.46 7.32
CA ASP A 327 -17.31 -24.86 7.00
C ASP A 327 -17.20 -23.40 7.49
N MET A 328 -18.30 -22.63 7.43
CA MET A 328 -18.34 -21.27 8.02
C MET A 328 -18.15 -21.32 9.54
N PHE A 329 -18.88 -22.22 10.21
CA PHE A 329 -18.76 -22.41 11.63
C PHE A 329 -17.34 -22.83 12.02
N ASP A 330 -16.76 -23.79 11.31
CA ASP A 330 -15.43 -24.32 11.56
C ASP A 330 -14.35 -23.26 11.35
N LEU A 331 -14.46 -22.44 10.28
CA LEU A 331 -13.57 -21.30 10.05
C LEU A 331 -13.60 -20.32 11.24
N PHE A 332 -14.80 -20.01 11.74
CA PHE A 332 -14.98 -19.14 12.90
C PHE A 332 -14.43 -19.79 14.19
N ALA A 333 -14.82 -21.04 14.47
CA ALA A 333 -14.52 -21.74 15.72
C ALA A 333 -13.02 -22.05 15.89
N HIS A 334 -12.32 -22.29 14.78
CA HIS A 334 -10.87 -22.51 14.78
C HIS A 334 -10.06 -21.23 14.69
N SER A 335 -10.67 -20.05 14.55
CA SER A 335 -9.95 -18.77 14.65
C SER A 335 -9.50 -18.52 16.08
N LYS A 336 -8.21 -18.80 16.39
CA LYS A 336 -7.66 -18.78 17.75
C LYS A 336 -6.84 -17.54 18.06
N ALA A 337 -6.24 -16.89 17.06
CA ALA A 337 -5.46 -15.68 17.28
C ALA A 337 -5.53 -14.70 16.10
N ILE A 338 -5.37 -13.41 16.40
CA ILE A 338 -5.37 -12.32 15.42
C ILE A 338 -4.24 -11.34 15.76
N MET A 339 -3.35 -11.11 14.80
CA MET A 339 -2.32 -10.08 14.87
C MET A 339 -2.63 -8.94 13.89
N PHE A 340 -2.79 -7.74 14.42
CA PHE A 340 -3.04 -6.53 13.64
C PHE A 340 -1.79 -5.65 13.54
N TYR A 341 -1.49 -5.17 12.34
CA TYR A 341 -0.46 -4.17 12.07
C TYR A 341 -1.11 -2.88 11.55
N SER A 342 -1.15 -1.83 12.37
CA SER A 342 -1.67 -0.51 12.02
C SER A 342 -3.04 -0.52 11.31
N VAL A 343 -4.00 -1.26 11.86
CA VAL A 343 -5.33 -1.40 11.23
C VAL A 343 -6.21 -0.22 11.63
N PRO A 344 -6.85 0.51 10.70
CA PRO A 344 -7.75 1.62 11.01
C PRO A 344 -9.13 1.09 11.45
N HIS A 345 -9.20 0.51 12.64
CA HIS A 345 -10.42 -0.14 13.17
C HIS A 345 -11.64 0.79 13.24
N LYS A 346 -11.43 2.10 13.37
CA LYS A 346 -12.48 3.14 13.37
C LYS A 346 -12.35 4.09 12.17
N GLY A 347 -11.70 3.64 11.09
CA GLY A 347 -11.44 4.42 9.88
C GLY A 347 -10.20 5.32 9.99
N SER A 348 -9.78 5.90 8.86
CA SER A 348 -8.51 6.63 8.71
C SER A 348 -8.72 8.10 8.39
N SER A 349 -8.00 8.98 9.10
CA SER A 349 -7.91 10.42 8.79
C SER A 349 -7.26 10.70 7.43
N LEU A 350 -6.46 9.77 6.89
CA LEU A 350 -5.87 9.92 5.55
C LEU A 350 -6.96 10.02 4.48
N ALA A 351 -8.00 9.21 4.61
CA ALA A 351 -9.11 9.18 3.67
C ALA A 351 -10.02 10.42 3.79
N ASP A 352 -9.91 11.20 4.86
CA ASP A 352 -10.58 12.51 4.97
C ASP A 352 -9.86 13.61 4.17
N PHE A 353 -8.56 13.45 3.87
CA PHE A 353 -7.84 14.42 3.04
C PHE A 353 -8.44 14.39 1.63
N THR A 354 -9.32 15.36 1.38
CA THR A 354 -10.03 15.60 0.12
C THR A 354 -9.07 16.18 -0.94
N LEU A 355 -7.91 15.56 -1.13
CA LEU A 355 -7.09 15.85 -2.29
C LEU A 355 -7.88 15.36 -3.51
N PRO A 356 -8.24 16.24 -4.46
CA PRO A 356 -9.20 15.92 -5.53
C PRO A 356 -8.76 14.78 -6.46
N LEU A 357 -7.49 14.38 -6.39
CA LEU A 357 -6.94 13.23 -7.11
C LEU A 357 -7.02 11.92 -6.31
N LEU A 358 -7.08 11.98 -4.98
CA LEU A 358 -7.14 10.82 -4.07
C LEU A 358 -8.58 10.41 -3.72
N SER A 359 -9.54 11.32 -3.82
CA SER A 359 -10.96 11.11 -3.51
C SER A 359 -11.70 10.16 -4.47
N ARG A 360 -11.00 9.52 -5.41
CA ARG A 360 -11.55 8.63 -6.44
C ARG A 360 -11.20 7.15 -6.25
N SER A 361 -10.34 6.80 -5.28
CA SER A 361 -10.09 5.41 -4.93
C SER A 361 -11.23 4.88 -4.06
N VAL A 362 -11.85 3.80 -4.51
CA VAL A 362 -12.94 3.12 -3.78
C VAL A 362 -12.43 2.67 -2.42
N GLU A 363 -11.20 2.20 -2.39
CA GLU A 363 -10.55 1.66 -1.23
C GLU A 363 -10.23 2.70 -0.18
N LEU A 364 -9.94 3.95 -0.57
CA LEU A 364 -9.81 5.06 0.36
C LEU A 364 -11.18 5.47 0.93
N LEU A 365 -12.21 5.52 0.09
CA LEU A 365 -13.57 5.84 0.53
C LEU A 365 -14.09 4.79 1.53
N GLU A 366 -13.80 3.51 1.31
CA GLU A 366 -14.17 2.42 2.22
C GLU A 366 -13.51 2.53 3.59
N ILE A 367 -12.31 3.11 3.71
CA ILE A 367 -11.58 3.26 4.98
C ILE A 367 -11.67 4.66 5.59
N GLN A 368 -12.56 5.52 5.09
CA GLN A 368 -12.71 6.88 5.58
C GLN A 368 -13.09 6.93 7.07
N ARG A 369 -12.54 7.89 7.83
CA ARG A 369 -12.72 8.00 9.30
C ARG A 369 -14.18 8.04 9.74
N ASN A 370 -15.07 8.59 8.90
CA ASN A 370 -16.51 8.66 9.16
C ASN A 370 -17.31 7.71 8.25
N CYS A 371 -16.68 6.64 7.77
CA CYS A 371 -17.38 5.62 7.01
C CYS A 371 -18.20 4.76 7.98
N ASN A 372 -19.53 4.93 7.95
CA ASN A 372 -20.47 4.11 8.76
C ASN A 372 -20.19 2.62 8.60
N PHE A 373 -19.74 2.19 7.43
CA PHE A 373 -19.38 0.80 7.18
C PHE A 373 -18.26 0.30 8.10
N VAL A 374 -17.15 1.02 8.25
CA VAL A 374 -16.02 0.59 9.10
C VAL A 374 -16.40 0.61 10.58
N LEU A 375 -17.14 1.63 11.01
CA LEU A 375 -17.63 1.73 12.39
C LEU A 375 -18.59 0.58 12.71
N ASN A 376 -19.60 0.35 11.87
CA ASN A 376 -20.54 -0.75 12.04
C ASN A 376 -19.84 -2.12 12.01
N LEU A 377 -18.87 -2.31 11.11
CA LEU A 377 -18.08 -3.53 11.06
C LEU A 377 -17.30 -3.75 12.37
N HIS A 378 -16.70 -2.69 12.91
CA HIS A 378 -15.96 -2.79 14.16
C HIS A 378 -16.87 -3.10 15.33
N GLU A 379 -18.03 -2.46 15.43
CA GLU A 379 -19.04 -2.72 16.47
C GLU A 379 -19.52 -4.17 16.40
N LYS A 380 -19.92 -4.66 15.21
CA LYS A 380 -20.31 -6.06 15.00
C LYS A 380 -19.21 -7.04 15.40
N PHE A 381 -17.97 -6.77 15.00
CA PHE A 381 -16.83 -7.62 15.36
C PHE A 381 -16.64 -7.70 16.88
N LEU A 382 -16.78 -6.58 17.60
CA LEU A 382 -16.71 -6.57 19.07
C LEU A 382 -17.89 -7.32 19.71
N GLU A 383 -19.09 -7.16 19.18
CA GLU A 383 -20.27 -7.88 19.66
C GLU A 383 -20.09 -9.41 19.53
N ILE A 384 -19.58 -9.86 18.39
CA ILE A 384 -19.30 -11.28 18.14
C ILE A 384 -18.17 -11.77 19.05
N TYR A 385 -17.10 -10.99 19.18
CA TYR A 385 -15.98 -11.31 20.06
C TYR A 385 -16.45 -11.50 21.51
N GLU A 386 -17.35 -10.64 22.01
CA GLU A 386 -17.90 -10.76 23.36
C GLU A 386 -18.83 -11.96 23.55
N LYS A 387 -19.60 -12.33 22.51
CA LYS A 387 -20.47 -13.53 22.54
C LYS A 387 -19.71 -14.84 22.42
N THR A 388 -18.47 -14.82 21.97
CA THR A 388 -17.68 -16.03 21.73
C THR A 388 -17.13 -16.56 23.04
N ALA A 389 -17.40 -17.84 23.36
CA ALA A 389 -16.90 -18.47 24.58
C ALA A 389 -15.37 -18.59 24.57
N ASN A 390 -14.79 -19.13 23.49
CA ASN A 390 -13.35 -19.26 23.29
C ASN A 390 -12.84 -18.08 22.46
N LYS A 391 -12.64 -16.94 23.12
CA LYS A 391 -12.23 -15.69 22.45
C LYS A 391 -10.84 -15.83 21.80
N PRO A 392 -10.66 -15.42 20.53
CA PRO A 392 -9.33 -15.42 19.91
C PRO A 392 -8.42 -14.43 20.63
N GLU A 393 -7.13 -14.78 20.77
CA GLU A 393 -6.16 -13.85 21.31
C GLU A 393 -5.84 -12.74 20.30
N VAL A 394 -5.97 -11.48 20.70
CA VAL A 394 -5.72 -10.34 19.83
C VAL A 394 -4.44 -9.62 20.27
N PHE A 395 -3.53 -9.40 19.33
CA PHE A 395 -2.33 -8.58 19.52
C PHE A 395 -2.22 -7.53 18.42
N SER A 396 -2.04 -6.26 18.79
CA SER A 396 -2.04 -5.14 17.85
C SER A 396 -0.79 -4.29 17.92
N PHE A 397 -0.05 -4.20 16.82
CA PHE A 397 1.02 -3.22 16.65
C PHE A 397 0.46 -1.88 16.14
N ILE A 398 0.78 -0.80 16.83
CA ILE A 398 0.32 0.56 16.51
C ILE A 398 1.51 1.44 16.09
N GLU A 399 1.42 2.04 14.90
CA GLU A 399 2.43 3.00 14.44
C GLU A 399 2.42 4.30 15.25
N THR A 400 3.62 4.83 15.48
CA THR A 400 3.80 6.14 16.11
C THR A 400 4.60 7.13 15.25
N SER A 401 5.19 6.70 14.13
CA SER A 401 5.86 7.60 13.18
C SER A 401 4.95 7.98 12.00
N PHE A 402 5.18 9.18 11.46
CA PHE A 402 4.54 9.63 10.23
C PHE A 402 5.08 8.86 9.02
N THR A 403 4.21 8.58 8.06
CA THR A 403 4.53 7.94 6.79
C THR A 403 4.65 8.99 5.70
N LEU A 404 5.72 8.92 4.90
CA LEU A 404 5.85 9.77 3.72
C LEU A 404 4.95 9.26 2.59
N MET A 405 3.93 10.04 2.25
CA MET A 405 3.01 9.81 1.14
C MET A 405 3.21 10.89 0.08
N SER A 406 3.83 10.51 -1.04
CA SER A 406 4.23 11.44 -2.11
C SER A 406 5.10 12.57 -1.55
N PHE A 407 4.56 13.76 -1.32
CA PHE A 407 5.26 14.93 -0.78
C PHE A 407 4.81 15.36 0.64
N LEU A 408 3.92 14.60 1.30
CA LEU A 408 3.45 14.91 2.67
C LEU A 408 3.80 13.79 3.65
N TYR A 409 4.22 14.16 4.86
CA TYR A 409 4.29 13.25 6.01
C TYR A 409 2.94 13.23 6.71
N LEU A 410 2.28 12.08 6.70
CA LEU A 410 0.94 11.90 7.26
C LEU A 410 0.93 10.76 8.28
N LYS A 411 0.16 10.94 9.34
CA LYS A 411 -0.19 9.83 10.22
C LYS A 411 -1.34 9.08 9.56
N ILE A 412 -1.04 7.89 9.01
CA ILE A 412 -1.98 7.14 8.17
C ILE A 412 -3.15 6.66 9.03
N VAL A 413 -2.85 6.13 10.21
CA VAL A 413 -3.89 5.73 11.17
C VAL A 413 -3.74 6.55 12.45
N ALA A 414 -4.81 7.26 12.82
CA ALA A 414 -4.86 7.93 14.11
C ALA A 414 -4.84 6.90 15.24
N TYR A 415 -4.18 7.24 16.35
CA TYR A 415 -3.97 6.30 17.46
C TYR A 415 -5.29 5.67 17.96
N ASP A 416 -6.32 6.50 18.18
CA ASP A 416 -7.63 6.03 18.68
C ASP A 416 -8.33 5.06 17.72
N SER A 417 -8.00 5.15 16.42
CA SER A 417 -8.52 4.24 15.40
C SER A 417 -7.66 2.98 15.25
N ALA A 418 -6.38 3.04 15.58
CA ALA A 418 -5.49 1.88 15.59
C ALA A 418 -5.74 0.95 16.78
N ASP A 419 -6.40 1.44 17.84
CA ASP A 419 -6.78 0.63 18.99
C ASP A 419 -8.06 -0.19 18.70
N PRO A 420 -8.01 -1.53 18.68
CA PRO A 420 -9.18 -2.40 18.50
C PRO A 420 -10.10 -2.49 19.72
N ASN A 421 -9.75 -1.87 20.85
CA ASN A 421 -10.44 -1.98 22.14
C ASN A 421 -10.46 -3.37 22.79
N ILE A 422 -9.70 -4.33 22.26
CA ILE A 422 -9.57 -5.69 22.78
C ILE A 422 -8.13 -6.18 22.63
N GLY A 423 -7.75 -7.14 23.48
CA GLY A 423 -6.42 -7.76 23.41
C GLY A 423 -5.29 -6.83 23.85
N ILE A 424 -4.07 -7.24 23.52
CA ILE A 424 -2.84 -6.54 23.86
C ILE A 424 -2.48 -5.60 22.71
N LYS A 425 -2.08 -4.35 23.00
CA LYS A 425 -1.49 -3.46 22.00
C LYS A 425 -0.04 -3.12 22.31
N CYS A 426 0.74 -2.89 21.26
CA CYS A 426 2.14 -2.50 21.32
C CYS A 426 2.41 -1.33 20.39
N ASP A 427 2.80 -0.19 20.96
CA ASP A 427 3.17 0.97 20.19
C ASP A 427 4.60 0.88 19.68
N VAL A 428 4.79 1.16 18.39
CA VAL A 428 6.07 0.96 17.72
C VAL A 428 6.51 2.25 17.01
N PRO A 429 7.75 2.75 17.19
CA PRO A 429 8.30 3.92 16.50
C PRO A 429 8.67 3.66 15.04
N LEU A 430 7.80 2.93 14.33
CA LEU A 430 7.83 2.73 12.89
C LEU A 430 6.70 3.50 12.21
N ASP A 431 6.84 3.66 10.89
CA ASP A 431 5.79 4.19 10.03
C ASP A 431 4.85 3.06 9.56
N HIS A 432 3.78 3.44 8.86
CA HIS A 432 2.73 2.52 8.41
C HIS A 432 3.22 1.46 7.43
N ARG A 433 4.30 1.73 6.69
CA ARG A 433 4.82 0.84 5.66
C ARG A 433 5.81 -0.16 6.23
N GLU A 434 6.56 0.22 7.27
CA GLU A 434 7.64 -0.60 7.84
C GLU A 434 7.19 -1.42 9.06
N ILE A 435 6.06 -1.08 9.69
CA ILE A 435 5.61 -1.76 10.92
C ILE A 435 5.34 -3.27 10.77
N CYS A 436 5.04 -3.75 9.56
CA CYS A 436 4.81 -5.17 9.24
C CYS A 436 6.05 -5.88 8.67
N LYS A 437 7.21 -5.21 8.68
CA LYS A 437 8.46 -5.69 8.09
C LYS A 437 9.51 -5.91 9.19
N PRO A 438 9.48 -7.05 9.91
CA PRO A 438 10.53 -7.37 10.86
C PRO A 438 11.90 -7.35 10.18
N ALA A 439 12.91 -6.80 10.87
CA ALA A 439 14.28 -6.74 10.36
C ALA A 439 15.02 -8.08 10.41
N GLY A 440 14.49 -9.05 11.16
CA GLY A 440 15.07 -10.37 11.36
C GLY A 440 14.19 -11.25 12.26
N ARG A 441 14.55 -12.52 12.40
CA ARG A 441 13.84 -13.52 13.22
C ARG A 441 13.90 -13.27 14.72
N ASP A 442 14.82 -12.44 15.17
CA ASP A 442 14.94 -12.01 16.56
C ASP A 442 14.25 -10.65 16.82
N CYS A 443 13.61 -10.06 15.80
CA CYS A 443 12.81 -8.86 15.96
C CYS A 443 11.53 -9.18 16.74
N PHE A 444 11.18 -8.33 17.72
CA PHE A 444 9.97 -8.53 18.53
C PHE A 444 8.68 -8.60 17.69
N LEU A 445 8.59 -7.87 16.57
CA LEU A 445 7.45 -7.94 15.65
C LEU A 445 7.18 -9.38 15.19
N TYR A 446 8.26 -10.10 14.87
CA TYR A 446 8.20 -11.51 14.47
C TYR A 446 8.04 -12.44 15.68
N LEU A 447 8.78 -12.20 16.76
CA LEU A 447 8.74 -13.05 17.96
C LEU A 447 7.35 -13.07 18.61
N GLU A 448 6.63 -11.95 18.64
CA GLU A 448 5.25 -11.93 19.15
C GLU A 448 4.31 -12.76 18.27
N LEU A 449 4.52 -12.80 16.95
CA LEU A 449 3.74 -13.67 16.07
C LEU A 449 4.02 -15.14 16.36
N VAL A 450 5.30 -15.52 16.50
CA VAL A 450 5.68 -16.89 16.85
C VAL A 450 5.08 -17.31 18.20
N LYS A 451 5.05 -16.41 19.20
CA LYS A 451 4.40 -16.67 20.48
C LYS A 451 2.90 -16.92 20.32
N LEU A 452 2.18 -16.09 19.56
CA LEU A 452 0.75 -16.29 19.29
C LEU A 452 0.48 -17.62 18.58
N ILE A 453 1.29 -17.98 17.58
CA ILE A 453 1.15 -19.24 16.86
C ILE A 453 1.28 -20.43 17.80
N LYS A 454 2.35 -20.46 18.61
CA LYS A 454 2.57 -21.55 19.58
C LYS A 454 1.44 -21.66 20.60
N LYS A 455 0.93 -20.52 21.07
CA LYS A 455 -0.19 -20.49 22.00
C LYS A 455 -1.49 -21.00 21.36
N ALA A 456 -1.76 -20.64 20.11
CA ALA A 456 -2.92 -21.13 19.36
C ALA A 456 -2.88 -22.66 19.18
N ILE A 457 -1.71 -23.22 18.87
CA ILE A 457 -1.49 -24.68 18.76
C ILE A 457 -1.77 -25.36 20.10
N ASN A 458 -1.16 -24.88 21.18
CA ASN A 458 -1.34 -25.47 22.52
C ASN A 458 -2.81 -25.44 22.99
N MET A 459 -3.53 -24.34 22.74
CA MET A 459 -4.95 -24.22 23.08
C MET A 459 -5.82 -25.27 22.35
N ASP A 460 -5.47 -25.58 21.11
CA ASP A 460 -6.18 -26.57 20.32
C ASP A 460 -5.92 -27.99 20.83
N GLU A 461 -4.68 -28.30 21.19
CA GLU A 461 -4.33 -29.57 21.83
C GLU A 461 -5.04 -29.77 23.17
N GLU A 462 -5.10 -28.74 24.02
CA GLU A 462 -5.84 -28.77 25.28
C GLU A 462 -7.35 -29.01 25.06
N THR A 463 -7.93 -28.35 24.05
CA THR A 463 -9.36 -28.53 23.70
C THR A 463 -9.64 -29.95 23.21
N LYS A 464 -8.75 -30.50 22.37
CA LYS A 464 -8.84 -31.89 21.90
C LYS A 464 -8.72 -32.88 23.05
N ASN A 465 -7.75 -32.70 23.94
CA ASN A 465 -7.53 -33.58 25.09
C ASN A 465 -8.67 -33.54 26.12
N ALA A 466 -9.34 -32.40 26.31
CA ALA A 466 -10.48 -32.27 27.21
C ALA A 466 -11.79 -32.90 26.67
N SER A 467 -11.81 -33.26 25.37
CA SER A 467 -12.96 -33.86 24.70
C SER A 467 -12.92 -35.39 24.66
N PHE A 468 -11.81 -36.00 25.07
CA PHE A 468 -11.62 -37.45 25.30
C PHE A 468 -11.77 -37.77 26.78
#